data_AF-A0A392Q8B9-F1
#
_entry.id   AF-A0A392Q8B9-F1
#
_cell.length_a   1.000
_cell.length_b   1.000
_cell.length_c   1.000
_cell.angle_alpha   90.00
_cell.angle_beta   90.00
_cell.angle_gamma   90.00
#
_symmetry.space_group_name_H-M   'P 1'
#
loop_
_entity.id
_entity.type
_entity.pdbx_description
1 polymer ?
#
loop_
_entity_poly.entity_id
_entity_poly.type
_entity_poly.pdbx_seq_one_letter_code
_entity_poly.pdbx_strand_id
1 'polypeptide(L)'
;MKLLKAEIEVEEIPWNTFNVVEKLSHLEGRWTPVRPEHLSDDEVDGLIRKLPKSLLDVLLPFQMDGLRFALRRGGRCLIADEMGLGKTLQVPILYFLHFV
;
A
#
# COMPACT_ATOMS: atom_id res chain seq x y z
N MET A 1 0.65 30.31 2.06
CA MET A 1 0.53 28.88 1.67
C MET A 1 -0.92 28.43 1.88
N LYS A 2 -1.77 28.55 0.85
CA LYS A 2 -3.08 27.91 0.82
C LYS A 2 -2.89 26.55 0.15
N LEU A 3 -2.73 25.50 0.94
CA LEU A 3 -2.84 24.14 0.44
C LEU A 3 -4.32 23.84 0.27
N LEU A 4 -4.73 23.65 -0.99
CA LEU A 4 -6.04 23.18 -1.39
C LEU A 4 -6.30 21.84 -0.68
N LYS A 5 -7.15 21.85 0.36
CA LYS A 5 -7.85 20.63 0.79
C LYS A 5 -8.83 20.33 -0.33
N ALA A 6 -8.46 19.46 -1.26
CA ALA A 6 -9.45 18.81 -2.09
C ALA A 6 -10.41 18.10 -1.14
N GLU A 7 -11.68 18.48 -1.17
CA GLU A 7 -12.76 17.80 -0.47
C GLU A 7 -12.84 16.40 -1.10
N ILE A 8 -12.25 15.41 -0.45
CA ILE A 8 -12.34 14.02 -0.89
C ILE A 8 -13.75 13.58 -0.55
N GLU A 9 -14.60 13.49 -1.56
CA GLU A 9 -15.93 12.92 -1.43
C GLU A 9 -15.77 11.42 -1.16
N VAL A 10 -16.05 11.01 0.07
CA VAL A 10 -15.94 9.60 0.47
C VAL A 10 -17.30 8.96 0.29
N GLU A 11 -17.44 8.13 -0.74
CA GLU A 11 -18.63 7.31 -0.94
C GLU A 11 -18.64 6.16 0.08
N GLU A 12 -19.79 5.91 0.71
CA GLU A 12 -19.93 4.77 1.62
C GLU A 12 -19.83 3.45 0.86
N ILE A 13 -19.23 2.46 1.51
CA ILE A 13 -19.10 1.11 0.95
C ILE A 13 -20.51 0.51 0.80
N PRO A 14 -20.90 0.05 -0.40
CA PRO A 14 -22.20 -0.60 -0.60
C PRO A 14 -22.41 -1.77 0.37
N TRP A 15 -23.62 -1.92 0.90
CA TRP A 15 -23.95 -2.92 1.93
C TRP A 15 -23.50 -4.35 1.60
N ASN A 16 -23.65 -4.77 0.35
CA ASN A 16 -23.22 -6.10 -0.08
C ASN A 16 -21.71 -6.31 0.08
N THR A 17 -20.91 -5.29 -0.22
CA THR A 17 -19.45 -5.32 -0.05
C THR A 17 -19.10 -5.38 1.44
N PHE A 18 -19.77 -4.56 2.26
CA PHE A 18 -19.58 -4.58 3.72
C PHE A 18 -19.87 -5.96 4.31
N ASN A 19 -21.01 -6.56 3.96
CA ASN A 19 -21.39 -7.90 4.43
C ASN A 19 -20.40 -9.00 4.04
N VAL A 20 -19.79 -8.91 2.86
CA VAL A 20 -18.75 -9.86 2.45
C VAL A 20 -17.50 -9.67 3.31
N VAL A 21 -17.05 -8.43 3.49
CA VAL A 21 -15.88 -8.09 4.33
C VAL A 21 -16.10 -8.55 5.77
N GLU A 22 -17.27 -8.33 6.34
CA GLU A 22 -17.64 -8.77 7.71
C GLU A 22 -17.59 -10.29 7.82
N LYS A 23 -18.26 -11.02 6.90
CA LYS A 23 -18.26 -12.50 6.90
C LYS A 23 -16.86 -13.08 6.76
N LEU A 24 -16.02 -12.48 5.91
CA LEU A 24 -14.63 -12.90 5.75
C LEU A 24 -13.79 -12.61 7.00
N SER A 25 -14.09 -11.53 7.74
CA SER A 25 -13.34 -11.12 8.94
C SER A 25 -13.47 -12.14 10.08
N HIS A 26 -14.59 -12.87 10.10
CA HIS A 26 -14.87 -13.91 11.10
C HIS A 26 -14.43 -15.32 10.67
N LEU A 27 -13.87 -15.49 9.46
CA LEU A 27 -13.29 -16.78 9.06
C LEU A 27 -11.98 -17.02 9.81
N GLU A 28 -12.04 -17.86 10.83
CA GLU A 28 -10.86 -18.26 11.61
C GLU A 28 -9.78 -18.89 10.70
N GLY A 29 -8.55 -18.39 10.82
CA GLY A 29 -7.34 -19.10 10.38
C GLY A 29 -6.66 -18.64 9.08
N ARG A 30 -7.15 -17.63 8.34
CA ARG A 30 -6.42 -17.20 7.11
C ARG A 30 -6.40 -15.72 6.77
N TRP A 31 -7.39 -14.93 7.16
CA TRP A 31 -7.51 -13.55 6.70
C TRP A 31 -7.47 -12.54 7.85
N THR A 32 -6.32 -11.90 8.01
CA THR A 32 -6.16 -10.66 8.78
C THR A 32 -6.18 -9.48 7.80
N PRO A 33 -7.32 -8.76 7.67
CA PRO A 33 -7.46 -7.66 6.70
C PRO A 33 -6.51 -6.50 6.99
N VAL A 34 -6.24 -6.25 8.27
CA VAL A 34 -5.37 -5.18 8.75
C VAL A 34 -4.41 -5.80 9.75
N ARG A 35 -3.10 -5.69 9.49
CA ARG A 35 -2.11 -5.93 10.54
C ARG A 35 -2.05 -4.66 11.40
N PRO A 36 -2.23 -4.77 12.73
CA PRO A 36 -2.16 -3.61 13.61
C PRO A 36 -0.73 -3.05 13.71
N GLU A 37 0.29 -3.87 13.45
CA GLU A 37 1.67 -3.42 13.40
C GLU A 37 1.92 -2.59 12.14
N HIS A 38 2.14 -1.28 12.34
CA HIS A 38 2.70 -0.43 11.30
C HIS A 38 4.22 -0.37 11.45
N LEU A 39 4.95 -0.59 10.36
CA LEU A 39 6.40 -0.34 10.36
C LEU A 39 6.65 1.16 10.56
N SER A 40 7.64 1.48 11.38
CA SER A 40 8.13 2.85 11.55
C SER A 40 8.77 3.37 10.26
N ASP A 41 8.85 4.69 10.12
CA ASP A 41 9.44 5.31 8.93
C ASP A 41 10.92 4.92 8.76
N ASP A 42 11.67 4.74 9.86
CA ASP A 42 13.06 4.30 9.83
C ASP A 42 13.21 2.87 9.30
N GLU A 43 12.31 1.96 9.69
CA GLU A 43 12.28 0.58 9.17
C GLU A 43 11.93 0.56 7.69
N VAL A 44 10.93 1.35 7.28
CA VAL A 44 10.51 1.47 5.87
C VAL A 44 11.65 2.00 5.01
N ASP A 45 12.33 3.07 5.45
CA ASP A 45 13.48 3.61 4.74
C ASP A 45 14.65 2.62 4.71
N GLY A 46 14.84 1.84 5.78
CA GLY A 46 15.79 0.73 5.82
C GLY A 46 15.51 -0.32 4.74
N LEU A 47 14.26 -0.70 4.54
CA LEU A 47 13.84 -1.64 3.48
C LEU A 47 14.04 -1.02 2.09
N ILE A 48 13.63 0.23 1.88
CA ILE A 48 13.78 0.91 0.57
C ILE A 48 15.26 1.00 0.17
N ARG A 49 16.18 1.24 1.13
CA ARG A 49 17.63 1.25 0.87
C ARG A 49 18.20 -0.09 0.40
N LYS A 50 17.50 -1.22 0.58
CA LYS A 50 17.88 -2.52 0.02
C LYS A 50 17.64 -2.61 -1.49
N LEU A 51 16.89 -1.68 -2.09
CA LEU A 51 16.65 -1.65 -3.53
C LEU A 51 17.91 -1.22 -4.30
N PRO A 52 18.14 -1.77 -5.51
CA PRO A 52 19.18 -1.29 -6.40
C PRO A 52 18.99 0.19 -6.74
N LYS A 53 20.07 0.98 -6.75
CA LYS A 53 20.02 2.41 -7.08
C LYS A 53 19.36 2.69 -8.44
N SER A 54 19.66 1.86 -9.45
CA SER A 54 19.06 1.97 -10.78
C SER A 54 17.54 1.86 -10.78
N LEU A 55 16.96 1.15 -9.80
CA LEU A 55 15.51 1.03 -9.65
C LEU A 55 14.93 2.24 -8.91
N LEU A 56 15.63 2.73 -7.88
CA LEU A 56 15.26 3.94 -7.16
C LEU A 56 15.23 5.16 -8.08
N ASP A 57 16.15 5.25 -9.03
CA ASP A 57 16.25 6.35 -9.99
C ASP A 57 15.12 6.36 -11.04
N VAL A 58 14.47 5.21 -11.26
CA VAL A 58 13.39 5.06 -12.26
C VAL A 58 12.00 5.22 -11.63
N LEU A 59 11.87 5.04 -10.31
CA LEU A 59 10.60 5.16 -9.61
C LEU A 59 10.16 6.62 -9.53
N LEU A 60 8.93 6.88 -9.98
CA LEU A 60 8.32 8.19 -9.87
C LEU A 60 7.93 8.46 -8.40
N PRO A 61 7.90 9.74 -7.94
CA PRO A 61 7.62 10.06 -6.54
C PRO A 61 6.35 9.42 -5.98
N PHE A 62 5.25 9.40 -6.75
CA PHE A 62 4.00 8.79 -6.32
C PHE A 62 4.10 7.26 -6.16
N GLN A 63 4.94 6.60 -6.96
CA GLN A 63 5.16 5.15 -6.86
C GLN A 63 5.96 4.84 -5.59
N MET A 64 6.89 5.71 -5.22
CA MET A 64 7.62 5.61 -3.96
C MET A 64 6.70 5.81 -2.75
N ASP A 65 5.77 6.75 -2.83
CA ASP A 65 4.78 6.97 -1.77
C ASP A 65 3.83 5.77 -1.62
N GLY A 66 3.41 5.16 -2.74
CA GLY A 66 2.67 3.89 -2.73
C GLY A 66 3.46 2.75 -2.07
N LEU A 67 4.76 2.66 -2.37
CA LEU A 67 5.65 1.67 -1.76
C LEU A 67 5.78 1.88 -0.25
N ARG A 68 6.02 3.12 0.21
CA ARG A 68 6.07 3.47 1.63
C ARG A 68 4.74 3.14 2.32
N PHE A 69 3.61 3.50 1.70
CA PHE A 69 2.27 3.21 2.21
C PHE A 69 2.05 1.71 2.42
N ALA A 70 2.50 0.91 1.47
CA ALA A 70 2.36 -0.53 1.49
C ALA A 70 3.28 -1.21 2.52
N LEU A 71 4.54 -0.78 2.58
CA LEU A 71 5.52 -1.28 3.55
C LEU A 71 5.10 -0.98 4.98
N ARG A 72 4.59 0.24 5.25
CA ARG A 72 4.00 0.59 6.55
C ARG A 72 2.91 -0.38 6.99
N ARG A 73 2.19 -1.04 6.07
CA ARG A 73 1.12 -2.01 6.37
C ARG A 73 1.56 -3.47 6.25
N GLY A 74 2.87 -3.72 6.32
CA GLY A 74 3.42 -5.06 6.18
C GLY A 74 3.06 -5.69 4.84
N GLY A 75 3.19 -4.92 3.75
CA GLY A 75 3.03 -5.38 2.36
C GLY A 75 1.60 -5.63 1.90
N ARG A 76 0.60 -5.40 2.77
CA ARG A 76 -0.82 -5.60 2.45
C ARG A 76 -1.49 -4.27 2.13
N CYS A 77 -1.68 -3.99 0.85
CA CYS A 77 -2.38 -2.79 0.39
C CYS A 77 -3.11 -3.03 -0.93
N LEU A 78 -4.14 -2.23 -1.17
CA LEU A 78 -4.73 -2.09 -2.49
C LEU A 78 -4.05 -0.92 -3.22
N ILE A 79 -3.46 -1.19 -4.40
CA ILE A 79 -2.89 -0.15 -5.26
C ILE A 79 -3.86 0.08 -6.41
N ALA A 80 -4.60 1.18 -6.37
CA ALA A 80 -5.70 1.48 -7.28
C ALA A 80 -5.49 2.76 -8.11
N ASP A 81 -4.23 3.12 -8.40
CA ASP A 81 -3.91 4.29 -9.23
C ASP A 81 -4.45 4.16 -10.68
N GLU A 82 -4.55 5.28 -11.40
CA GLU A 82 -4.95 5.34 -12.82
C GLU A 82 -4.13 4.43 -13.76
N MET A 83 -4.76 3.82 -14.77
CA MET A 83 -4.09 2.89 -15.70
C MET A 83 -2.90 3.56 -16.42
N GLY A 84 -1.83 2.80 -16.70
CA GLY A 84 -0.62 3.32 -17.36
C GLY A 84 0.45 3.90 -16.43
N LEU A 85 0.17 4.07 -15.13
CA LEU A 85 1.12 4.61 -14.14
C LEU A 85 2.18 3.61 -13.62
N GLY A 86 2.35 2.47 -14.29
CA GLY A 86 3.43 1.52 -13.95
C GLY A 86 3.22 0.71 -12.67
N LYS A 87 1.98 0.47 -12.23
CA LYS A 87 1.65 -0.40 -11.06
C LYS A 87 2.28 -1.79 -11.13
N THR A 88 2.46 -2.33 -12.33
CA THR A 88 3.12 -3.63 -12.57
C THR A 88 4.55 -3.65 -12.05
N LEU A 89 5.25 -2.50 -12.00
CA LEU A 89 6.58 -2.40 -11.41
C LEU A 89 6.52 -2.37 -9.88
N GLN A 90 5.53 -1.71 -9.29
CA GLN A 90 5.40 -1.56 -7.83
C GLN A 90 5.16 -2.90 -7.11
N VAL A 91 4.37 -3.81 -7.72
CA VAL A 91 3.98 -5.08 -7.08
C VAL A 91 5.17 -6.02 -6.83
N PRO A 92 6.06 -6.31 -7.81
CA PRO A 92 7.25 -7.12 -7.57
C PRO A 92 8.21 -6.50 -6.55
N ILE A 93 8.34 -5.18 -6.53
CA ILE A 93 9.19 -4.45 -5.57
C ILE A 93 8.65 -4.64 -4.16
N LEU A 94 7.35 -4.44 -3.98
CA LEU A 94 6.69 -4.64 -2.69
C LEU A 94 6.82 -6.09 -2.21
N TYR A 95 6.66 -7.05 -3.12
CA TYR A 95 6.86 -8.47 -2.82
C TYR A 95 8.31 -8.73 -2.37
N PHE A 96 9.31 -8.27 -3.12
CA PHE A 96 10.72 -8.42 -2.75
C PHE A 96 11.00 -7.82 -1.37
N LEU A 97 10.58 -6.58 -1.11
CA LEU A 97 10.86 -5.91 0.17
C LEU A 97 10.11 -6.48 1.37
N HIS A 98 8.96 -7.11 1.17
CA HIS A 98 8.22 -7.74 2.25
C HIS A 98 8.86 -9.07 2.72
N PHE A 99 9.67 -9.73 1.88
CA PHE A 99 10.28 -11.03 2.19
C PHE A 99 11.80 -10.97 2.47
N VAL A 100 12.39 -9.77 2.61
CA VAL A 100 13.84 -9.53 2.84
C VAL A 100 14.08 -8.73 4.11
#